data_AF-A0A534RS95-F1
#
_entry.id   AF-A0A534RS95-F1
#
_cell.length_a   1.000
_cell.length_b   1.000
_cell.length_c   1.000
_cell.angle_alpha   90.00
_cell.angle_beta   90.00
_cell.angle_gamma   90.00
#
_symmetry.space_group_name_H-M   'P 1'
#
loop_
_entity.id
_entity.type
_entity.pdbx_description
1 polymer ?
#
loop_
_entity_poly.entity_id
_entity_poly.type
_entity_poly.pdbx_seq_one_letter_code
_entity_poly.pdbx_strand_id
1 'polypeptide(L)'
;MRMLIVLVSLLITAMVHAQTPPCPFSAGALPAATLPAGTPHGAGLPLDTIVVLMQENRSFDHYVGRLHAEGKPKSEGEPKTAANLDPTGGPAIRAFHQNRYCEVADLDHSWNGTHREWNGGAMDGFTAANQFLPDDPSGRRTMGYYDQHDLPFYYGLYRKFATADRFFCAALTQTFPNRFYLLAATSFG
;
A
#
# COMPACT_ATOMS: atom_id res chain seq x y z
N MET A 1 62.33 12.83 19.24
CA MET A 1 61.34 12.20 20.14
C MET A 1 59.96 12.62 19.66
N ARG A 2 59.22 11.73 19.00
CA ARG A 2 57.91 12.06 18.39
C ARG A 2 56.83 12.02 19.47
N MET A 3 56.24 13.17 19.80
CA MET A 3 55.15 13.27 20.77
C MET A 3 53.83 13.07 20.03
N LEU A 4 53.18 11.94 20.32
CA LEU A 4 51.86 11.55 19.85
C LEU A 4 50.82 12.24 20.74
N ILE A 5 50.07 13.20 20.21
CA ILE A 5 48.91 13.78 20.90
C ILE A 5 47.69 12.96 20.50
N VAL A 6 47.19 12.14 21.42
CA VAL A 6 45.90 11.45 21.30
C VAL A 6 44.82 12.44 21.73
N LEU A 7 44.11 13.02 20.76
CA LEU A 7 42.86 13.73 21.03
C LEU A 7 41.76 12.68 21.25
N VAL A 8 41.38 12.48 22.51
CA VAL A 8 40.16 11.76 22.87
C VAL A 8 38.98 12.69 22.61
N SER A 9 38.36 12.54 21.44
CA SER A 9 37.08 13.19 21.13
C SER A 9 35.99 12.45 21.90
N LEU A 10 35.49 13.05 22.98
CA LEU A 10 34.25 12.61 23.63
C LEU A 10 33.09 12.86 22.64
N LEU A 11 32.68 11.83 21.92
CA LEU A 11 31.42 11.81 21.17
C LEU A 11 30.29 11.72 22.19
N ILE A 12 29.83 12.88 22.66
CA ILE A 12 28.53 12.98 23.30
C ILE A 12 27.51 12.82 22.16
N THR A 13 27.03 11.60 21.96
CA THR A 13 25.81 11.35 21.20
C THR A 13 24.65 11.95 21.97
N ALA A 14 24.45 13.25 21.83
CA ALA A 14 23.15 13.84 22.10
C ALA A 14 22.18 13.17 21.12
N MET A 15 21.18 12.46 21.64
CA MET A 15 20.03 12.08 20.85
C MET A 15 19.32 13.36 20.43
N VAL A 16 19.74 13.90 19.29
CA VAL A 16 18.99 14.92 18.58
C VAL A 16 17.71 14.20 18.17
N HIS A 17 16.67 14.34 18.99
CA HIS A 17 15.32 14.20 18.53
C HIS A 17 15.20 15.22 17.41
N ALA A 18 15.30 14.75 16.16
CA ALA A 18 14.94 15.56 15.01
C ALA A 18 13.46 15.90 15.22
N GLN A 19 13.19 17.04 15.85
CA GLN A 19 11.88 17.62 15.86
C GLN A 19 11.55 17.85 14.39
N THR A 20 10.61 17.05 13.88
CA THR A 20 10.04 17.33 12.57
C THR A 20 9.57 18.78 12.63
N PRO A 21 10.10 19.68 11.80
CA PRO A 21 9.69 21.07 11.85
C PRO A 21 8.15 21.11 11.74
N PRO A 22 7.48 21.92 12.56
CA PRO A 22 6.03 21.99 12.54
C PRO A 22 5.58 22.29 11.11
N CYS A 23 4.63 21.50 10.61
CA CYS A 23 4.05 21.71 9.28
C CYS A 23 3.48 23.14 9.25
N PRO A 24 3.98 24.04 8.38
CA PRO A 24 3.53 25.43 8.35
C PRO A 24 2.12 25.58 7.76
N PHE A 25 1.50 24.49 7.31
CA PHE A 25 0.24 24.47 6.60
C PHE A 25 -0.91 24.07 7.55
N SER A 26 -2.05 24.74 7.41
CA SER A 26 -3.28 24.40 8.13
C SER A 26 -4.06 23.28 7.42
N ALA A 27 -4.98 22.65 8.15
CA ALA A 27 -5.96 21.76 7.54
C ALA A 27 -6.74 22.50 6.43
N GLY A 28 -6.88 21.86 5.27
CA GLY A 28 -7.53 22.46 4.09
C GLY A 28 -6.61 23.32 3.22
N ALA A 29 -5.31 23.46 3.54
CA ALA A 29 -4.35 24.06 2.62
C ALA A 29 -4.35 23.32 1.28
N LEU A 30 -4.48 24.07 0.18
CA LEU A 30 -4.46 23.50 -1.16
C LEU A 30 -3.06 22.96 -1.47
N PRO A 31 -2.92 21.87 -2.25
CA PRO A 31 -1.62 21.35 -2.66
C PRO A 31 -0.69 22.41 -3.24
N ALA A 32 -1.21 23.34 -4.04
CA ALA A 32 -0.42 24.45 -4.60
C ALA A 32 0.23 25.35 -3.54
N ALA A 33 -0.39 25.50 -2.36
CA ALA A 33 0.15 26.27 -1.25
C ALA A 33 1.19 25.49 -0.43
N THR A 34 1.21 24.17 -0.56
CA THR A 34 2.13 23.29 0.19
C THR A 34 3.36 22.86 -0.63
N LEU A 35 3.40 23.19 -1.92
CA LEU A 35 4.54 22.88 -2.79
C LEU A 35 5.70 23.87 -2.57
N PRO A 36 6.96 23.42 -2.71
CA PRO A 36 8.10 24.33 -2.73
C PRO A 36 7.93 25.45 -3.77
N ALA A 37 8.39 26.66 -3.45
CA ALA A 37 8.33 27.80 -4.36
C ALA A 37 8.99 27.46 -5.71
N GLY A 38 8.35 27.87 -6.81
CA GLY A 38 8.80 27.57 -8.17
C GLY A 38 8.41 26.18 -8.69
N THR A 39 7.74 25.34 -7.90
CA THR A 39 7.18 24.07 -8.39
C THR A 39 6.04 24.36 -9.38
N PRO A 40 6.12 23.89 -10.63
CA PRO A 40 5.04 24.05 -11.59
C PRO A 40 3.76 23.39 -11.09
N HIS A 41 2.64 24.09 -11.23
CA HIS A 41 1.30 23.61 -10.88
C HIS A 41 0.27 24.28 -11.80
N GLY A 42 -0.92 23.70 -11.92
CA GLY A 42 -1.96 24.18 -12.85
C GLY A 42 -1.43 24.28 -14.28
N ALA A 43 -1.59 25.44 -14.91
CA ALA A 43 -1.14 25.70 -16.28
C ALA A 43 0.39 25.69 -16.47
N GLY A 44 1.18 25.68 -15.39
CA GLY A 44 2.63 25.52 -15.47
C GLY A 44 3.09 24.08 -15.69
N LEU A 45 2.21 23.09 -15.48
CA LEU A 45 2.51 21.69 -15.77
C LEU A 45 2.46 21.46 -17.29
N PRO A 46 3.49 20.81 -17.89
CA PRO A 46 3.51 20.53 -19.33
C PRO A 46 2.65 19.30 -19.67
N LEU A 47 1.38 19.28 -19.24
CA LEU A 47 0.44 18.18 -19.42
C LEU A 47 -0.87 18.70 -20.02
N ASP A 48 -1.14 18.35 -21.27
CA ASP A 48 -2.38 18.75 -21.96
C ASP A 48 -3.50 17.70 -21.84
N THR A 49 -3.17 16.47 -21.46
CA THR A 49 -4.13 15.36 -21.37
C THR A 49 -3.78 14.44 -20.22
N ILE A 50 -4.78 14.16 -19.39
CA ILE A 50 -4.70 13.18 -18.30
C ILE A 50 -5.68 12.06 -18.62
N VAL A 51 -5.15 10.85 -18.79
CA VAL A 51 -5.97 9.64 -18.92
C VAL A 51 -5.99 8.93 -17.59
N VAL A 52 -7.18 8.77 -17.02
CA VAL A 52 -7.38 8.05 -15.76
C VAL A 52 -7.89 6.65 -16.06
N LEU A 53 -7.05 5.64 -15.86
CA LEU A 53 -7.44 4.23 -15.96
C LEU A 53 -7.76 3.70 -14.55
N MET A 54 -9.04 3.45 -14.29
CA MET A 54 -9.51 2.92 -13.01
C MET A 54 -9.69 1.41 -13.11
N GLN A 55 -8.80 0.68 -12.46
CA GLN A 55 -8.87 -0.77 -12.31
C GLN A 55 -9.76 -1.17 -11.12
N GLU A 56 -10.02 -2.47 -10.99
CA GLU A 56 -10.97 -3.01 -10.02
C GLU A 56 -10.36 -4.16 -9.20
N ASN A 57 -10.72 -4.21 -7.91
CA ASN A 57 -10.60 -5.35 -7.00
C ASN A 57 -9.21 -5.99 -6.84
N ARG A 58 -8.13 -5.19 -6.82
CA ARG A 58 -6.77 -5.69 -6.56
C ARG A 58 -6.05 -4.79 -5.56
N SER A 59 -5.56 -5.38 -4.47
CA SER A 59 -4.76 -4.67 -3.45
C SER A 59 -3.32 -4.46 -3.92
N PHE A 60 -2.61 -3.55 -3.26
CA PHE A 60 -1.19 -3.32 -3.50
C PHE A 60 -0.39 -4.61 -3.31
N ASP A 61 -0.56 -5.31 -2.18
CA ASP A 61 0.20 -6.52 -1.86
C ASP A 61 -0.04 -7.65 -2.87
N HIS A 62 -1.24 -7.72 -3.44
CA HIS A 62 -1.61 -8.74 -4.41
C HIS A 62 -0.95 -8.55 -5.79
N TYR A 63 -0.79 -7.30 -6.27
CA TYR A 63 -0.23 -7.01 -7.59
C TYR A 63 1.24 -6.61 -7.57
N VAL A 64 1.67 -5.93 -6.52
CA VAL A 64 2.97 -5.23 -6.48
C VAL A 64 3.66 -5.25 -5.13
N GLY A 65 3.13 -5.95 -4.12
CA GLY A 65 3.79 -6.10 -2.81
C GLY A 65 5.20 -6.69 -2.90
N ARG A 66 5.52 -7.37 -4.01
CA ARG A 66 6.85 -7.94 -4.26
C ARG A 66 7.87 -6.95 -4.81
N LEU A 67 7.48 -5.73 -5.18
CA LEU A 67 8.40 -4.71 -5.72
C LEU A 67 9.61 -4.47 -4.81
N HIS A 68 9.41 -4.43 -3.49
CA HIS A 68 10.49 -4.29 -2.52
C HIS A 68 11.56 -5.38 -2.69
N ALA A 69 11.13 -6.64 -2.71
CA ALA A 69 12.00 -7.80 -2.86
C ALA A 69 12.63 -7.90 -4.26
N GLU A 70 12.04 -7.23 -5.26
CA GLU A 70 12.48 -7.25 -6.66
C GLU A 70 13.26 -6.01 -7.10
N GLY A 71 13.99 -5.38 -6.16
CA GLY A 71 14.92 -4.30 -6.49
C GLY A 71 14.33 -2.90 -6.48
N LYS A 72 13.15 -2.70 -5.89
CA LYS A 72 12.59 -1.38 -5.55
C LYS A 72 12.49 -1.22 -4.02
N PRO A 73 13.61 -1.15 -3.27
CA PRO A 73 13.61 -1.18 -1.80
C PRO A 73 12.93 0.03 -1.14
N LYS A 74 12.64 1.09 -1.91
CA LYS A 74 11.85 2.24 -1.44
C LYS A 74 10.34 1.97 -1.40
N SER A 75 9.88 0.93 -2.11
CA SER A 75 8.52 0.43 -1.96
C SER A 75 8.38 -0.17 -0.57
N GLU A 76 7.27 0.10 0.10
CA GLU A 76 6.85 -0.65 1.27
C GLU A 76 6.75 -2.13 0.91
N GLY A 77 7.33 -2.97 1.77
CA GLY A 77 7.34 -4.43 1.60
C GLY A 77 6.49 -5.05 2.69
N GLU A 78 5.77 -6.11 2.33
CA GLU A 78 4.95 -6.87 3.28
C GLU A 78 5.79 -7.31 4.50
N PRO A 79 5.28 -7.11 5.74
CA PRO A 79 5.96 -7.59 6.94
C PRO A 79 6.22 -9.10 6.88
N LYS A 80 7.45 -9.54 7.15
CA LYS A 80 7.81 -10.98 7.13
C LYS A 80 6.99 -11.84 8.11
N THR A 81 6.41 -11.21 9.12
CA THR A 81 5.58 -11.87 10.13
C THR A 81 4.10 -11.87 9.79
N ALA A 82 3.68 -11.21 8.70
CA ALA A 82 2.28 -11.17 8.28
C ALA A 82 1.73 -12.58 8.05
N ALA A 83 0.62 -12.85 8.71
CA ALA A 83 -0.13 -14.10 8.64
C ALA A 83 -1.54 -13.86 9.16
N ASN A 84 -2.50 -14.67 8.72
CA ASN A 84 -3.86 -14.69 9.24
C ASN A 84 -4.15 -16.09 9.76
N LEU A 85 -5.01 -16.22 10.77
CA LEU A 85 -5.38 -17.55 11.29
C LEU A 85 -6.16 -18.33 10.23
N ASP A 86 -6.02 -19.65 10.22
CA ASP A 86 -6.90 -20.50 9.42
C ASP A 86 -8.20 -20.73 10.19
N PRO A 87 -9.36 -20.25 9.71
CA PRO A 87 -10.62 -20.38 10.43
C PRO A 87 -11.11 -21.83 10.52
N THR A 88 -10.52 -22.75 9.76
CA THR A 88 -10.80 -24.19 9.84
C THR A 88 -9.97 -24.92 10.91
N GLY A 89 -9.10 -24.20 11.64
CA GLY A 89 -8.25 -24.74 12.70
C GLY A 89 -6.87 -25.23 12.23
N GLY A 90 -6.51 -24.97 10.96
CA GLY A 90 -5.19 -25.25 10.42
C GLY A 90 -4.08 -24.29 10.90
N PRO A 91 -2.84 -24.45 10.40
CA PRO A 91 -1.77 -23.50 10.63
C PRO A 91 -2.10 -22.11 10.07
N ALA A 92 -1.56 -21.06 10.68
CA ALA A 92 -1.72 -19.70 10.18
C ALA A 92 -1.28 -19.59 8.70
N ILE A 93 -2.09 -18.90 7.91
CA ILE A 93 -1.92 -18.70 6.48
C ILE A 93 -1.10 -17.43 6.27
N ARG A 94 0.10 -17.61 5.71
CA ARG A 94 0.97 -16.52 5.24
C ARG A 94 0.68 -16.19 3.79
N ALA A 95 1.08 -15.00 3.37
CA ALA A 95 1.07 -14.64 1.97
C ALA A 95 1.86 -15.64 1.12
N PHE A 96 1.31 -16.01 -0.04
CA PHE A 96 1.91 -17.02 -0.93
C PHE A 96 1.75 -16.63 -2.39
N HIS A 97 2.68 -17.10 -3.22
CA HIS A 97 2.61 -16.89 -4.66
C HIS A 97 1.39 -17.62 -5.25
N GLN A 98 0.53 -16.87 -5.93
CA GLN A 98 -0.68 -17.35 -6.56
C GLN A 98 -0.37 -17.91 -7.94
N ASN A 99 -0.91 -19.09 -8.24
CA ASN A 99 -0.71 -19.77 -9.53
C ASN A 99 -2.03 -19.98 -10.30
N ARG A 100 -3.16 -19.49 -9.77
CA ARG A 100 -4.46 -19.50 -10.45
C ARG A 100 -4.75 -18.18 -11.16
N TYR A 101 -4.41 -18.09 -12.43
CA TYR A 101 -4.57 -16.87 -13.23
C TYR A 101 -6.01 -16.52 -13.60
N CYS A 102 -6.87 -17.53 -13.76
CA CYS A 102 -8.28 -17.35 -14.10
C CYS A 102 -9.14 -17.39 -12.83
N GLU A 103 -8.83 -16.55 -11.86
CA GLU A 103 -9.63 -16.44 -10.65
C GLU A 103 -10.88 -15.60 -10.93
N VAL A 104 -12.04 -16.26 -10.92
CA VAL A 104 -13.35 -15.65 -11.20
C VAL A 104 -14.15 -15.40 -9.93
N ALA A 105 -13.78 -16.03 -8.82
CA ALA A 105 -14.47 -15.82 -7.57
C ALA A 105 -14.03 -14.50 -6.94
N ASP A 106 -14.99 -13.69 -6.52
CA ASP A 106 -14.69 -12.43 -5.86
C ASP A 106 -14.23 -12.66 -4.41
N LEU A 107 -13.46 -11.74 -3.85
CA LEU A 107 -13.22 -11.66 -2.40
C LEU A 107 -14.26 -10.71 -1.81
N ASP A 108 -14.52 -10.80 -0.50
CA ASP A 108 -15.45 -9.89 0.16
C ASP A 108 -14.86 -8.48 0.26
N HIS A 109 -15.24 -7.61 -0.66
CA HIS A 109 -14.91 -6.18 -0.65
C HIS A 109 -16.08 -5.31 -0.16
N SER A 110 -17.11 -5.91 0.44
CA SER A 110 -18.23 -5.17 1.02
C SER A 110 -17.77 -4.33 2.21
N TRP A 111 -18.56 -3.32 2.59
CA TRP A 111 -18.33 -2.55 3.82
C TRP A 111 -18.07 -3.46 5.04
N ASN A 112 -18.93 -4.45 5.28
CA ASN A 112 -18.80 -5.32 6.45
C ASN A 112 -17.59 -6.26 6.32
N GLY A 113 -17.32 -6.76 5.11
CA GLY A 113 -16.15 -7.59 4.80
C GLY A 113 -14.86 -6.86 5.14
N THR A 114 -14.61 -5.73 4.47
CA THR A 114 -13.35 -4.98 4.62
C THR A 114 -13.10 -4.50 6.05
N HIS A 115 -14.15 -4.20 6.82
CA HIS A 115 -13.99 -3.85 8.24
C HIS A 115 -13.64 -5.06 9.13
N ARG A 116 -14.14 -6.26 8.81
CA ARG A 116 -13.70 -7.51 9.46
C ARG A 116 -12.27 -7.86 9.08
N GLU A 117 -11.90 -7.69 7.81
CA GLU A 117 -10.53 -7.91 7.35
C GLU A 117 -9.52 -7.01 8.06
N TRP A 118 -9.84 -5.71 8.14
CA TRP A 118 -9.03 -4.70 8.82
C TRP A 118 -8.94 -4.91 10.33
N ASN A 119 -10.01 -5.40 10.95
CA ASN A 119 -10.13 -5.73 12.38
C ASN A 119 -9.53 -4.66 13.31
N GLY A 120 -10.00 -3.41 13.21
CA GLY A 120 -9.52 -2.33 14.08
C GLY A 120 -8.05 -1.95 13.88
N GLY A 121 -7.43 -2.35 12.77
CA GLY A 121 -6.01 -2.15 12.47
C GLY A 121 -5.12 -3.35 12.81
N ALA A 122 -5.68 -4.45 13.31
CA ALA A 122 -4.93 -5.69 13.55
C ALA A 122 -4.53 -6.41 12.26
N MET A 123 -5.27 -6.20 11.16
CA MET A 123 -4.98 -6.75 9.82
C MET A 123 -4.92 -8.29 9.78
N ASP A 124 -5.72 -8.96 10.59
CA ASP A 124 -5.70 -10.41 10.80
C ASP A 124 -7.03 -11.13 10.50
N GLY A 125 -8.00 -10.42 9.90
CA GLY A 125 -9.34 -10.94 9.63
C GLY A 125 -9.61 -11.40 8.19
N PHE A 126 -8.63 -11.32 7.28
CA PHE A 126 -8.82 -11.56 5.85
C PHE A 126 -9.35 -12.97 5.55
N THR A 127 -8.73 -14.01 6.12
CA THR A 127 -9.13 -15.40 5.89
C THR A 127 -10.53 -15.68 6.44
N ALA A 128 -10.83 -15.20 7.65
CA ALA A 128 -12.12 -15.37 8.30
C ALA A 128 -13.26 -14.64 7.57
N ALA A 129 -12.99 -13.48 6.96
CA ALA A 129 -13.95 -12.75 6.15
C ALA A 129 -14.25 -13.45 4.82
N ASN A 130 -13.33 -14.28 4.31
CA ASN A 130 -13.39 -14.87 2.97
C ASN A 130 -13.74 -16.38 2.93
N GLN A 131 -14.22 -16.96 4.02
CA GLN A 131 -14.57 -18.40 4.13
C GLN A 131 -15.94 -18.80 3.51
N PHE A 132 -16.47 -18.02 2.56
CA PHE A 132 -17.83 -18.22 2.02
C PHE A 132 -17.89 -19.09 0.76
N LEU A 133 -16.74 -19.46 0.19
CA LEU A 133 -16.67 -20.33 -0.98
C LEU A 133 -16.53 -21.80 -0.57
N PRO A 134 -17.35 -22.71 -1.11
CA PRO A 134 -17.26 -24.14 -0.79
C PRO A 134 -15.89 -24.77 -1.14
N ASP A 135 -15.19 -24.25 -2.15
CA ASP A 135 -13.89 -24.73 -2.61
C ASP A 135 -12.68 -23.99 -1.97
N ASP A 136 -12.94 -22.98 -1.14
CA ASP A 136 -11.95 -22.29 -0.30
C ASP A 136 -12.49 -22.05 1.13
N PRO A 137 -12.72 -23.13 1.90
CA PRO A 137 -13.33 -23.02 3.23
C PRO A 137 -12.44 -22.33 4.27
N SER A 138 -11.14 -22.16 3.99
CA SER A 138 -10.22 -21.40 4.86
C SER A 138 -10.08 -19.94 4.45
N GLY A 139 -10.74 -19.51 3.36
CA GLY A 139 -10.58 -18.17 2.78
C GLY A 139 -9.13 -17.87 2.38
N ARG A 140 -8.31 -18.90 2.17
CA ARG A 140 -6.86 -18.78 1.98
C ARG A 140 -6.52 -17.98 0.73
N ARG A 141 -7.39 -17.96 -0.28
CA ARG A 141 -7.18 -17.25 -1.54
C ARG A 141 -6.91 -15.76 -1.35
N THR A 142 -7.47 -15.14 -0.31
CA THR A 142 -7.22 -13.72 0.01
C THR A 142 -5.76 -13.40 0.31
N MET A 143 -4.96 -14.41 0.67
CA MET A 143 -3.54 -14.28 1.00
C MET A 143 -2.62 -14.55 -0.21
N GLY A 144 -3.17 -14.74 -1.41
CA GLY A 144 -2.38 -14.93 -2.63
C GLY A 144 -1.81 -13.61 -3.17
N TYR A 145 -0.59 -13.63 -3.72
CA TYR A 145 0.01 -12.52 -4.48
C TYR A 145 0.58 -12.99 -5.82
N TYR A 146 0.68 -12.08 -6.77
CA TYR A 146 1.45 -12.28 -8.01
C TYR A 146 2.80 -11.58 -7.95
N ASP A 147 3.69 -11.96 -8.86
CA ASP A 147 5.00 -11.33 -9.00
C ASP A 147 5.29 -10.93 -10.46
N GLN A 148 6.52 -10.46 -10.74
CA GLN A 148 6.90 -10.07 -12.11
C GLN A 148 6.75 -11.17 -13.17
N HIS A 149 6.75 -12.45 -12.78
CA HIS A 149 6.61 -13.56 -13.72
C HIS A 149 5.17 -13.66 -14.21
N ASP A 150 4.17 -13.36 -13.37
CA ASP A 150 2.76 -13.41 -13.73
C ASP A 150 2.26 -12.08 -14.32
N LEU A 151 2.79 -10.94 -13.81
CA LEU A 151 2.37 -9.59 -14.19
C LEU A 151 3.50 -8.77 -14.85
N PRO A 152 4.21 -9.28 -15.89
CA PRO A 152 5.41 -8.64 -16.43
C PRO A 152 5.14 -7.24 -17.01
N PHE A 153 3.95 -7.02 -17.56
CA PHE A 153 3.53 -5.71 -18.07
C PHE A 153 3.49 -4.66 -16.95
N TYR A 154 2.80 -4.96 -15.85
CA TYR A 154 2.65 -4.05 -14.71
C TYR A 154 3.98 -3.77 -14.04
N TYR A 155 4.78 -4.81 -13.79
CA TYR A 155 6.13 -4.65 -13.23
C TYR A 155 7.04 -3.82 -14.15
N GLY A 156 6.88 -3.96 -15.48
CA GLY A 156 7.54 -3.09 -16.46
C GLY A 156 7.16 -1.62 -16.32
N LEU A 157 5.87 -1.32 -16.11
CA LEU A 157 5.40 0.06 -15.88
C LEU A 157 5.96 0.62 -14.57
N TYR A 158 5.80 -0.09 -13.45
CA TYR A 158 6.24 0.39 -12.13
C TYR A 158 7.76 0.52 -12.01
N ARG A 159 8.52 -0.20 -12.83
CA ARG A 159 9.98 -0.03 -12.88
C ARG A 159 10.41 1.23 -13.63
N LYS A 160 9.64 1.65 -14.63
CA LYS A 160 9.97 2.76 -15.53
C LYS A 160 9.35 4.09 -15.12
N PHE A 161 8.16 4.06 -14.53
CA PHE A 161 7.39 5.25 -14.17
C PHE A 161 7.23 5.39 -12.66
N ALA A 162 6.70 6.53 -12.23
CA ALA A 162 6.36 6.76 -10.83
C ALA A 162 5.26 5.80 -10.36
N THR A 163 5.36 5.36 -9.11
CA THR A 163 4.35 4.56 -8.42
C THR A 163 4.12 5.13 -7.01
N ALA A 164 2.97 4.85 -6.43
CA ALA A 164 2.63 5.23 -5.06
C ALA A 164 2.29 3.96 -4.27
N ASP A 165 3.10 3.68 -3.23
CA ASP A 165 2.92 2.56 -2.30
C ASP A 165 2.12 2.94 -1.05
N ARG A 166 1.69 4.22 -0.96
CA ARG A 166 0.83 4.76 0.10
C ARG A 166 -0.40 5.45 -0.47
N PHE A 167 -1.01 4.82 -1.48
CA PHE A 167 -2.27 5.23 -2.08
C PHE A 167 -3.40 4.32 -1.58
N PHE A 168 -4.30 4.87 -0.76
CA PHE A 168 -5.36 4.12 -0.10
C PHE A 168 -6.72 4.39 -0.76
N CYS A 169 -7.65 3.46 -0.61
CA CYS A 169 -9.05 3.73 -0.90
C CYS A 169 -9.55 4.89 -0.03
N ALA A 170 -10.49 5.68 -0.55
CA ALA A 170 -11.05 6.80 0.19
C ALA A 170 -11.93 6.33 1.37
N ALA A 171 -12.57 5.17 1.22
CA ALA A 171 -13.32 4.50 2.28
C ALA A 171 -13.16 2.98 2.19
N LEU A 172 -13.17 2.29 3.34
CA LEU A 172 -13.16 0.82 3.43
C LEU A 172 -14.54 0.26 3.02
N THR A 173 -14.74 0.13 1.71
CA THR A 173 -16.01 -0.30 1.11
C THR A 173 -15.82 -0.70 -0.36
N GLN A 174 -16.89 -1.22 -0.96
CA GLN A 174 -16.91 -1.75 -2.32
C GLN A 174 -16.70 -0.68 -3.40
N THR A 175 -16.77 -1.13 -4.65
CA THR A 175 -16.51 -0.37 -5.87
C THR A 175 -17.21 1.01 -5.93
N PHE A 176 -18.54 1.07 -5.81
CA PHE A 176 -19.29 2.28 -6.14
C PHE A 176 -18.93 3.53 -5.31
N PRO A 177 -18.89 3.47 -3.97
CA PRO A 177 -18.47 4.63 -3.19
C PRO A 177 -17.06 5.11 -3.54
N ASN A 178 -16.10 4.20 -3.71
CA ASN A 178 -14.73 4.57 -4.09
C ASN A 178 -14.64 5.14 -5.52
N ARG A 179 -15.49 4.70 -6.46
CA ARG A 179 -15.62 5.35 -7.77
C ARG A 179 -16.17 6.77 -7.66
N PHE A 180 -17.16 7.01 -6.79
CA PHE A 180 -17.64 8.36 -6.52
C PHE A 180 -16.57 9.25 -5.88
N TYR A 181 -15.77 8.72 -4.96
CA TYR A 181 -14.63 9.46 -4.41
C TYR A 181 -13.60 9.84 -5.48
N LEU A 182 -13.28 8.96 -6.43
CA LEU A 182 -12.37 9.34 -7.53
C LEU A 182 -12.93 10.49 -8.36
N LEU A 183 -14.23 10.46 -8.68
CA LEU A 183 -14.84 11.41 -9.61
C LEU A 183 -15.27 12.73 -8.95
N ALA A 184 -15.68 12.69 -7.69
CA ALA A 184 -16.36 13.78 -7.00
C ALA A 184 -15.79 14.09 -5.60
N ALA A 185 -14.75 13.37 -5.15
CA ALA A 185 -14.16 13.50 -3.82
C ALA A 185 -15.13 13.24 -2.64
N THR A 186 -16.29 12.64 -2.89
CA THR A 186 -17.28 12.24 -1.88
C THR A 186 -18.17 11.11 -2.41
N SER A 187 -18.71 10.26 -1.52
CA SER A 187 -19.76 9.29 -1.86
C SER A 187 -21.19 9.79 -1.58
N PHE A 188 -21.34 10.98 -0.98
CA PHE A 188 -22.59 11.51 -0.43
C PHE A 188 -23.20 10.75 0.77
N GLY A 189 -22.46 9.83 1.39
CA GLY A 189 -22.94 8.99 2.49
C GLY A 189 -23.53 7.70 1.94
#